data_AF-D2B7T3-F1
#
_entry.id   AF-D2B7T3-F1
#
_cell.length_a   1.000
_cell.length_b   1.000
_cell.length_c   1.000
_cell.angle_alpha   90.00
_cell.angle_beta   90.00
_cell.angle_gamma   90.00
#
_symmetry.space_group_name_H-M   'P 1'
#
loop_
_entity.id
_entity.type
_entity.pdbx_description
1 polymer ?
#
loop_
_entity_poly.entity_id
_entity_poly.type
_entity_poly.pdbx_seq_one_letter_code
_entity_poly.pdbx_strand_id
1 'polypeptide(L)'
;MIASMMMILGLLALTGCTRSAEPPALPPDGVYDHAAAGENSRAEPAPTGGTAGSVTRPLTEAGWFCAQVRTNADGRVLWCRIGHRDQVDTVHPQVAQFLLDHDDRLAWAWFPPAEQPVDQRSGDQVADAAAPALAAIWADAGDRVLEEIDDFDRDLRSRTVQRSDEIPRIAWRDKHADYGYSVIDGLVVTARDDSVRRWPFGAEHYATTMGSVVDDLRAGGYDCAYPPQRDCNRSQSNGYFRVTLRDDQIVSARFGIGSRIESGRQRHPLSEEFPHGLTFLTEAVRGPVTERIEQARRSGTGFAGIVAGTVVIIDARRGAVGGDDFAAYFDIQIGAPLTATLPV
;
A
#
# COMPACT_ATOMS: atom_id res chain seq x y z
N MET A 1 -21.03 70.10 28.44
CA MET A 1 -20.21 68.97 28.91
C MET A 1 -21.11 67.75 28.99
N ILE A 2 -21.03 66.85 28.00
CA ILE A 2 -21.34 65.40 28.01
C ILE A 2 -20.91 64.91 26.63
N ALA A 3 -20.08 63.86 26.65
CA ALA A 3 -19.35 63.27 25.55
C ALA A 3 -20.20 62.27 24.75
N SER A 4 -19.78 61.95 23.51
CA SER A 4 -20.02 60.71 22.72
C SER A 4 -19.92 61.04 21.22
N MET A 5 -19.37 60.24 20.31
CA MET A 5 -18.76 58.91 20.36
C MET A 5 -17.95 58.75 19.06
N MET A 6 -16.69 58.30 19.18
CA MET A 6 -15.88 57.80 18.06
C MET A 6 -16.59 56.60 17.43
N MET A 7 -16.71 56.57 16.10
CA MET A 7 -17.02 55.34 15.36
C MET A 7 -15.81 55.00 14.49
N ILE A 8 -15.00 54.07 15.00
CA ILE A 8 -13.88 53.44 14.29
C ILE A 8 -14.52 52.41 13.34
N LEU A 9 -14.46 52.69 12.04
CA LEU A 9 -14.79 51.71 11.01
C LEU A 9 -13.64 50.69 10.93
N GLY A 10 -13.80 49.57 11.64
CA GLY A 10 -12.92 48.41 11.50
C GLY A 10 -13.26 47.66 10.22
N LEU A 11 -12.31 47.59 9.29
CA LEU A 11 -12.33 46.61 8.19
C LEU A 11 -12.18 45.21 8.79
N LEU A 12 -13.30 44.49 8.89
CA LEU A 12 -13.30 43.05 9.08
C LEU A 12 -12.86 42.40 7.77
N ALA A 13 -11.59 42.01 7.68
CA ALA A 13 -11.11 41.09 6.68
C ALA A 13 -11.77 39.72 6.96
N LEU A 14 -12.81 39.41 6.19
CA LEU A 14 -13.36 38.06 6.10
C LEU A 14 -12.32 37.18 5.41
N THR A 15 -11.47 36.51 6.20
CA THR A 15 -10.74 35.33 5.70
C THR A 15 -11.80 34.27 5.41
N GLY A 16 -12.17 34.17 4.14
CA GLY A 16 -13.13 33.20 3.65
C GLY A 16 -12.67 31.80 4.01
N CYS A 17 -13.34 31.19 4.98
CA CYS A 17 -13.31 29.75 5.20
C CYS A 17 -13.94 29.09 3.97
N THR A 18 -13.15 28.81 2.94
CA THR A 18 -13.56 27.84 1.92
C THR A 18 -13.56 26.48 2.58
N ARG A 19 -14.70 26.14 3.19
CA ARG A 19 -15.03 24.81 3.68
C ARG A 19 -14.85 23.83 2.52
N SER A 20 -14.09 22.78 2.78
CA SER A 20 -13.56 21.77 1.87
C SER A 20 -14.47 21.40 0.70
N ALA A 21 -13.87 21.37 -0.50
CA ALA A 21 -14.40 20.57 -1.61
C ALA A 21 -14.43 19.08 -1.19
N GLU A 22 -15.34 18.31 -1.77
CA GLU A 22 -15.36 16.86 -1.64
C GLU A 22 -13.96 16.30 -1.96
N PRO A 23 -13.43 15.33 -1.18
CA PRO A 23 -12.13 14.75 -1.50
C PRO A 23 -12.15 14.20 -2.93
N PRO A 24 -11.09 14.41 -3.72
CA PRO A 24 -11.02 13.83 -5.05
C PRO A 24 -11.12 12.30 -4.95
N ALA A 25 -11.74 11.68 -5.94
CA ALA A 25 -11.80 10.22 -6.05
C ALA A 25 -10.38 9.61 -6.00
N LEU A 26 -10.28 8.41 -5.44
CA LEU A 26 -9.03 7.66 -5.33
C LEU A 26 -9.13 6.34 -6.10
N PRO A 27 -8.21 6.10 -7.05
CA PRO A 27 -7.31 7.09 -7.67
C PRO A 27 -8.12 8.21 -8.39
N PRO A 28 -7.47 9.32 -8.79
CA PRO A 28 -8.15 10.33 -9.62
C PRO A 28 -8.76 9.70 -10.88
N ASP A 29 -9.93 10.17 -11.30
CA ASP A 29 -10.68 9.57 -12.40
C ASP A 29 -9.86 9.56 -13.70
N GLY A 30 -9.89 8.42 -14.40
CA GLY A 30 -9.30 8.27 -15.73
C GLY A 30 -7.78 8.09 -15.77
N VAL A 31 -7.07 8.10 -14.64
CA VAL A 31 -5.60 7.97 -14.63
C VAL A 31 -5.08 6.62 -15.14
N TYR A 32 -5.94 5.59 -15.13
CA TYR A 32 -5.66 4.26 -15.66
C TYR A 32 -6.41 3.96 -16.96
N ASP A 33 -7.01 4.97 -17.61
CA ASP A 33 -7.75 4.83 -18.86
C ASP A 33 -6.83 4.98 -20.07
N HIS A 34 -5.82 4.11 -20.12
CA HIS A 34 -4.88 3.97 -21.23
C HIS A 34 -4.43 2.51 -21.36
N ALA A 35 -3.82 2.17 -22.50
CA ALA A 35 -3.22 0.85 -22.67
C ALA A 35 -1.87 0.78 -21.91
N ALA A 36 -1.56 -0.37 -21.32
CA ALA A 36 -0.25 -0.63 -20.69
C ALA A 36 0.92 -0.75 -21.69
N ALA A 37 0.67 -0.54 -22.99
CA ALA A 37 1.68 -0.58 -24.02
C ALA A 37 2.77 0.48 -23.77
N GLY A 38 4.03 0.04 -23.68
CA GLY A 38 5.17 0.92 -23.41
C GLY A 38 5.39 1.23 -21.93
N GLU A 39 4.63 0.61 -21.03
CA GLU A 39 4.94 0.62 -19.61
C GLU A 39 5.98 -0.44 -19.26
N ASN A 40 6.75 -0.19 -18.21
CA ASN A 40 7.69 -1.14 -17.63
C ASN A 40 7.23 -1.48 -16.21
N SER A 41 6.89 -2.76 -16.00
CA SER A 41 6.42 -3.31 -14.74
C SER A 41 7.50 -4.10 -13.98
N ARG A 42 8.76 -4.00 -14.42
CA ARG A 42 9.90 -4.57 -13.71
C ARG A 42 10.27 -3.70 -12.52
N ALA A 43 10.16 -4.27 -11.32
CA ALA A 43 10.52 -3.60 -10.09
C ALA A 43 12.05 -3.43 -9.96
N GLU A 44 12.46 -2.27 -9.46
CA GLU A 44 13.84 -1.87 -9.19
C GLU A 44 13.93 -1.26 -7.77
N PRO A 45 15.12 -1.27 -7.13
CA PRO A 45 15.30 -0.54 -5.88
C PRO A 45 14.88 0.93 -6.05
N ALA A 46 14.28 1.51 -5.02
CA ALA A 46 13.92 2.93 -5.07
C ALA A 46 15.18 3.78 -5.37
N PRO A 47 15.11 4.78 -6.27
CA PRO A 47 16.22 5.67 -6.56
C PRO A 47 16.76 6.32 -5.28
N THR A 48 18.08 6.51 -5.17
CA THR A 48 18.71 7.08 -3.97
C THR A 48 18.88 8.61 -4.02
N GLY A 49 18.80 9.19 -5.21
CA GLY A 49 18.88 10.63 -5.47
C GLY A 49 17.56 11.24 -5.95
N GLY A 50 17.55 12.56 -6.12
CA GLY A 50 16.38 13.32 -6.58
C GLY A 50 15.24 13.33 -5.55
N THR A 51 14.04 13.69 -6.02
CA THR A 51 12.82 13.70 -5.19
C THR A 51 12.45 12.28 -4.78
N ALA A 52 12.55 11.30 -5.69
CA ALA A 52 12.31 9.90 -5.38
C ALA A 52 13.14 9.44 -4.17
N GLY A 53 14.45 9.68 -4.19
CA GLY A 53 15.31 9.33 -3.06
C GLY A 53 15.01 10.13 -1.80
N SER A 54 14.64 11.41 -1.92
CA SER A 54 14.30 12.24 -0.76
C SER A 54 13.02 11.77 -0.06
N VAL A 55 11.96 11.42 -0.79
CA VAL A 55 10.70 10.96 -0.17
C VAL A 55 10.82 9.55 0.41
N THR A 56 11.61 8.66 -0.20
CA THR A 56 11.75 7.29 0.32
C THR A 56 12.80 7.15 1.42
N ARG A 57 13.80 8.03 1.48
CA ARG A 57 14.91 7.90 2.44
C ARG A 57 14.44 7.84 3.90
N PRO A 58 13.59 8.76 4.40
CA PRO A 58 13.11 8.69 5.78
C PRO A 58 12.36 7.38 6.07
N LEU A 59 11.58 6.88 5.11
CA LEU A 59 10.89 5.60 5.24
C LEU A 59 11.87 4.44 5.33
N THR A 60 12.87 4.39 4.44
CA THR A 60 13.90 3.34 4.48
C THR A 60 14.74 3.37 5.75
N GLU A 61 15.05 4.56 6.28
CA GLU A 61 15.74 4.74 7.56
C GLU A 61 14.89 4.26 8.74
N ALA A 62 13.56 4.39 8.64
CA ALA A 62 12.60 3.82 9.58
C ALA A 62 12.33 2.31 9.36
N GLY A 63 13.06 1.65 8.46
CA GLY A 63 12.98 0.20 8.22
C GLY A 63 11.94 -0.23 7.19
N TRP A 64 11.36 0.70 6.43
CA TRP A 64 10.47 0.36 5.33
C TRP A 64 11.24 -0.24 4.16
N PHE A 65 10.63 -1.21 3.49
CA PHE A 65 11.09 -1.64 2.17
C PHE A 65 10.47 -0.75 1.10
N CYS A 66 11.29 -0.15 0.24
CA CYS A 66 10.84 0.72 -0.86
C CYS A 66 11.37 0.25 -2.22
N ALA A 67 10.53 0.30 -3.25
CA ALA A 67 10.89 -0.05 -4.62
C ALA A 67 10.20 0.88 -5.63
N GLN A 68 10.86 1.12 -6.77
CA GLN A 68 10.17 1.58 -7.97
C GLN A 68 9.50 0.37 -8.60
N VAL A 69 8.18 0.37 -8.72
CA VAL A 69 7.42 -0.82 -9.12
C VAL A 69 6.93 -0.75 -10.56
N ARG A 70 6.71 0.46 -11.08
CA ARG A 70 6.22 0.69 -12.43
C ARG A 70 6.71 2.02 -12.98
N THR A 71 6.86 2.12 -14.29
CA THR A 71 7.20 3.37 -14.98
C THR A 71 6.63 3.40 -16.39
N ASN A 72 6.36 4.58 -16.90
CA ASN A 72 6.01 4.84 -18.30
C ASN A 72 6.62 6.19 -18.74
N ALA A 73 6.21 6.71 -19.89
CA ALA A 73 6.72 7.99 -20.39
C ALA A 73 6.32 9.22 -19.55
N ASP A 74 5.24 9.13 -18.79
CA ASP A 74 4.68 10.27 -18.02
C ASP A 74 5.20 10.31 -16.59
N GLY A 75 5.55 9.14 -16.02
CA GLY A 75 6.01 9.08 -14.63
C GLY A 75 6.37 7.68 -14.14
N ARG A 76 6.68 7.60 -12.84
CA ARG A 76 7.07 6.38 -12.13
C ARG A 76 6.34 6.24 -10.80
N VAL A 77 6.05 5.00 -10.44
CA VAL A 77 5.41 4.64 -9.18
C VAL A 77 6.45 4.06 -8.21
N LEU A 78 6.58 4.69 -7.05
CA LEU A 78 7.29 4.13 -5.90
C LEU A 78 6.28 3.51 -4.94
N TRP A 79 6.62 2.35 -4.41
CA TRP A 79 5.83 1.63 -3.42
C TRP A 79 6.71 1.27 -2.25
N CYS A 80 6.29 1.67 -1.06
CA CYS A 80 6.95 1.38 0.20
C CYS A 80 6.02 0.59 1.11
N ARG A 81 6.59 -0.32 1.90
CA ARG A 81 5.85 -1.12 2.87
C ARG A 81 6.68 -1.44 4.10
N ILE A 82 6.03 -1.38 5.26
CA ILE A 82 6.52 -1.93 6.53
C ILE A 82 5.48 -2.91 7.09
N GLY A 83 5.94 -3.88 7.87
CA GLY A 83 5.07 -4.79 8.62
C GLY A 83 5.21 -4.56 10.11
N HIS A 84 4.14 -4.13 10.76
CA HIS A 84 4.09 -3.95 12.21
C HIS A 84 3.61 -5.25 12.87
N ARG A 85 4.33 -5.75 13.88
CA ARG A 85 3.93 -6.97 14.60
C ARG A 85 3.15 -6.63 15.86
N ASP A 86 2.03 -7.30 16.08
CA ASP A 86 1.27 -7.20 17.33
C ASP A 86 1.77 -8.19 18.40
N GLN A 87 1.08 -8.22 19.54
CA GLN A 87 1.43 -9.05 20.69
C GLN A 87 1.32 -10.57 20.42
N VAL A 88 0.59 -10.97 19.38
CA VAL A 88 0.42 -12.37 18.96
C VAL A 88 1.23 -12.70 17.70
N ASP A 89 2.24 -11.88 17.40
CA ASP A 89 3.13 -12.00 16.24
C ASP A 89 2.41 -11.89 14.89
N THR A 90 1.21 -11.31 14.83
CA THR A 90 0.53 -11.03 13.57
C THR A 90 1.08 -9.76 12.94
N VAL A 91 1.37 -9.83 11.64
CA VAL A 91 1.89 -8.70 10.86
C VAL A 91 0.73 -7.90 10.28
N HIS A 92 0.68 -6.62 10.62
CA HIS A 92 -0.22 -5.60 10.11
C HIS A 92 0.58 -4.71 9.15
N PRO A 93 0.40 -4.86 7.83
CA PRO A 93 1.13 -4.04 6.87
C PRO A 93 0.68 -2.58 6.92
N GLN A 94 1.63 -1.69 6.64
CA GLN A 94 1.38 -0.30 6.30
C GLN A 94 2.11 0.00 4.99
N VAL A 95 1.46 0.74 4.10
CA VAL A 95 1.95 1.04 2.76
C VAL A 95 2.07 2.55 2.58
N ALA A 96 3.00 2.98 1.73
CA ALA A 96 3.03 4.33 1.17
C ALA A 96 3.27 4.23 -0.34
N GLN A 97 2.55 5.02 -1.13
CA GLN A 97 2.70 5.08 -2.58
C GLN A 97 3.01 6.50 -3.02
N PHE A 98 3.92 6.62 -3.99
CA PHE A 98 4.28 7.91 -4.59
C PHE A 98 4.24 7.79 -6.10
N LEU A 99 3.74 8.82 -6.75
CA LEU A 99 3.82 8.99 -8.17
C LEU A 99 4.64 10.23 -8.47
N LEU A 100 5.74 10.02 -9.18
CA LEU A 100 6.62 11.09 -9.64
C LEU A 100 6.43 11.25 -11.14
N ASP A 101 6.48 12.48 -11.62
CA ASP A 101 6.46 12.77 -13.04
C ASP A 101 7.79 12.38 -13.73
N HIS A 102 7.87 12.62 -15.03
CA HIS A 102 9.06 12.37 -15.85
C HIS A 102 10.32 13.13 -15.38
N ASP A 103 10.17 14.28 -14.72
CA ASP A 103 11.24 15.16 -14.22
C ASP A 103 11.60 14.85 -12.76
N ASP A 104 11.10 13.74 -12.21
CA ASP A 104 11.27 13.35 -10.81
C ASP A 104 10.72 14.41 -9.84
N ARG A 105 9.52 14.94 -10.12
CA ARG A 105 8.76 15.80 -9.20
C ARG A 105 7.55 15.05 -8.67
N LEU A 106 7.22 15.27 -7.40
CA LEU A 106 6.08 14.60 -6.78
C LEU A 106 4.79 15.14 -7.40
N ALA A 107 4.03 14.25 -8.06
CA ALA A 107 2.71 14.58 -8.58
C ALA A 107 1.62 14.15 -7.59
N TRP A 108 1.81 13.02 -6.92
CA TRP A 108 0.82 12.46 -6.01
C TRP A 108 1.43 11.51 -4.98
N ALA A 109 0.85 11.43 -3.78
CA ALA A 109 1.20 10.44 -2.77
C ALA A 109 -0.01 9.95 -1.98
N TRP A 110 0.11 8.74 -1.41
CA TRP A 110 -0.90 8.15 -0.56
C TRP A 110 -0.31 7.33 0.57
N PHE A 111 -0.85 7.55 1.75
CA PHE A 111 -0.51 6.90 3.01
C PHE A 111 -1.81 6.34 3.61
N PRO A 112 -2.22 5.13 3.21
CA PRO A 112 -3.38 4.47 3.80
C PRO A 112 -3.21 4.26 5.30
N PRO A 113 -4.32 4.11 6.05
CA PRO A 113 -4.25 3.61 7.41
C PRO A 113 -3.60 2.22 7.40
N ALA A 114 -2.87 1.89 8.46
CA ALA A 114 -2.37 0.53 8.60
C ALA A 114 -3.54 -0.47 8.71
N GLU A 115 -3.35 -1.70 8.23
CA GLU A 115 -4.32 -2.79 8.36
C GLU A 115 -4.39 -3.29 9.83
N GLN A 116 -4.71 -2.42 10.80
CA GLN A 116 -4.82 -2.76 12.22
C GLN A 116 -6.28 -2.95 12.67
N PRO A 117 -6.52 -3.70 13.76
CA PRO A 117 -7.80 -3.69 14.44
C PRO A 117 -8.18 -2.28 14.89
N VAL A 118 -9.46 -1.93 14.76
CA VAL A 118 -10.07 -0.59 14.98
C VAL A 118 -9.71 0.06 16.34
N ASP A 119 -9.24 -0.72 17.31
CA ASP A 119 -8.95 -0.27 18.68
C ASP A 119 -7.50 0.24 18.90
N GLN A 120 -6.63 0.19 17.89
CA GLN A 120 -5.24 0.68 17.98
C GLN A 120 -5.03 1.90 17.07
N ARG A 121 -4.29 2.89 17.58
CA ARG A 121 -4.15 4.25 17.04
C ARG A 121 -3.76 4.25 15.54
N SER A 122 -4.74 4.46 14.66
CA SER A 122 -4.53 4.50 13.21
C SER A 122 -3.93 5.82 12.72
N GLY A 123 -4.24 6.96 13.36
CA GLY A 123 -3.79 8.29 12.92
C GLY A 123 -2.30 8.56 13.12
N ASP A 124 -1.74 8.15 14.26
CA ASP A 124 -0.32 8.32 14.59
C ASP A 124 0.59 7.74 13.46
N GLN A 125 0.23 6.56 12.92
CA GLN A 125 1.06 5.87 11.94
C GLN A 125 1.08 6.52 10.55
N VAL A 126 -0.05 7.08 10.12
CA VAL A 126 -0.11 7.80 8.84
C VAL A 126 0.76 9.04 8.90
N ALA A 127 0.65 9.81 9.99
CA ALA A 127 1.46 11.02 10.19
C ALA A 127 2.96 10.68 10.34
N ASP A 128 3.30 9.64 11.09
CA ASP A 128 4.68 9.16 11.28
C ASP A 128 5.37 8.78 9.97
N ALA A 129 4.62 8.27 8.99
CA ALA A 129 5.14 7.95 7.66
C ALA A 129 5.17 9.19 6.74
N ALA A 130 4.08 9.95 6.71
CA ALA A 130 3.90 11.04 5.76
C ALA A 130 4.74 12.27 6.09
N ALA A 131 4.75 12.70 7.36
CA ALA A 131 5.40 13.93 7.77
C ALA A 131 6.90 13.98 7.43
N PRO A 132 7.73 12.96 7.79
CA PRO A 132 9.15 13.00 7.43
C PRO A 132 9.39 12.84 5.92
N ALA A 133 8.58 12.03 5.23
CA ALA A 133 8.69 11.85 3.78
C ALA A 133 8.42 13.16 3.01
N LEU A 134 7.38 13.91 3.41
CA LEU A 134 7.02 15.18 2.80
C LEU A 134 7.97 16.31 3.22
N ALA A 135 8.41 16.36 4.49
CA ALA A 135 9.40 17.32 4.96
C ALA A 135 10.72 17.25 4.19
N ALA A 136 11.08 16.07 3.67
CA ALA A 136 12.29 15.86 2.88
C ALA A 136 12.28 16.59 1.52
N ILE A 137 11.11 16.97 1.02
CA ILE A 137 10.95 17.73 -0.24
C ILE A 137 10.34 19.12 -0.02
N TRP A 138 9.54 19.27 1.02
CA TRP A 138 8.81 20.48 1.38
C TRP A 138 8.94 20.74 2.88
N ALA A 139 9.92 21.57 3.27
CA ALA A 139 10.34 21.73 4.67
C ALA A 139 9.21 22.07 5.65
N ASP A 140 8.17 22.79 5.21
CA ASP A 140 7.01 23.17 6.03
C ASP A 140 5.84 22.18 5.99
N ALA A 141 5.86 21.18 5.12
CA ALA A 141 4.75 20.23 4.95
C ALA A 141 4.65 19.24 6.12
N GLY A 142 5.78 18.80 6.69
CA GLY A 142 5.79 17.79 7.76
C GLY A 142 5.07 18.23 9.03
N ASP A 143 5.43 19.41 9.55
CA ASP A 143 4.80 19.97 10.75
C ASP A 143 3.30 20.20 10.54
N ARG A 144 2.90 20.64 9.35
CA ARG A 144 1.49 20.87 9.04
C ARG A 144 0.68 19.58 8.96
N VAL A 145 1.25 18.53 8.36
CA VAL A 145 0.61 17.19 8.30
C VAL A 145 0.39 16.64 9.70
N LEU A 146 1.38 16.75 10.58
CA LEU A 146 1.25 16.34 11.98
C LEU A 146 0.14 17.11 12.70
N GLU A 147 0.15 18.44 12.61
CA GLU A 147 -0.85 19.31 13.25
C GLU A 147 -2.28 18.96 12.82
N GLU A 148 -2.54 18.86 11.51
CA GLU A 148 -3.89 18.64 10.97
C GLU A 148 -4.43 17.24 11.28
N ILE A 149 -3.58 16.21 11.20
CA ILE A 149 -3.98 14.83 11.56
C ILE A 149 -4.24 14.71 13.06
N ASP A 150 -3.37 15.27 13.90
CA ASP A 150 -3.54 15.24 15.36
C ASP A 150 -4.80 16.00 15.82
N ASP A 151 -5.07 17.16 15.22
CA ASP A 151 -6.27 17.94 15.52
C ASP A 151 -7.53 17.20 15.05
N PHE A 152 -7.52 16.56 13.87
CA PHE A 152 -8.62 15.72 13.42
C PHE A 152 -8.89 14.55 14.37
N ASP A 153 -7.85 13.82 14.75
CA ASP A 153 -7.95 12.67 15.66
C ASP A 153 -8.45 13.11 17.05
N ARG A 154 -8.02 14.27 17.53
CA ARG A 154 -8.49 14.86 18.80
C ARG A 154 -9.96 15.28 18.71
N ASP A 155 -10.37 15.90 17.60
CA ASP A 155 -11.76 16.28 17.35
C ASP A 155 -12.67 15.04 17.26
N LEU A 156 -12.21 13.97 16.60
CA LEU A 156 -12.91 12.71 16.49
C LEU A 156 -13.12 12.05 17.87
N ARG A 157 -12.11 12.11 18.75
CA ARG A 157 -12.17 11.56 20.12
C ARG A 157 -13.00 12.42 21.08
N SER A 158 -13.00 13.74 20.90
CA SER A 158 -13.64 14.69 21.82
C SER A 158 -15.12 14.92 21.53
N ARG A 159 -15.56 14.70 20.29
CA ARG A 159 -16.95 14.93 19.90
C ARG A 159 -17.79 13.65 19.99
N THR A 160 -18.95 13.84 20.61
CA THR A 160 -20.19 13.06 20.61
C THR A 160 -20.75 12.87 19.18
N VAL A 161 -19.96 12.36 18.23
CA VAL A 161 -20.33 12.19 16.81
C VAL A 161 -20.97 10.82 16.63
N GLN A 162 -22.22 10.72 17.09
CA GLN A 162 -23.12 9.68 16.61
C GLN A 162 -24.37 10.41 16.11
N ARG A 163 -24.34 10.92 14.87
CA ARG A 163 -25.53 11.28 14.08
C ARG A 163 -25.28 11.84 12.65
N SER A 164 -24.25 11.42 11.95
CA SER A 164 -24.32 11.41 10.49
C SER A 164 -23.72 10.12 9.95
N ASP A 165 -24.32 9.57 8.91
CA ASP A 165 -23.80 8.41 8.16
C ASP A 165 -22.58 8.81 7.30
N GLU A 166 -21.97 9.97 7.56
CA GLU A 166 -20.88 10.52 6.78
C GLU A 166 -19.54 10.15 7.39
N ILE A 167 -18.66 9.57 6.57
CA ILE A 167 -17.29 9.20 6.97
C ILE A 167 -16.51 10.46 7.34
N PRO A 168 -15.99 10.56 8.59
CA PRO A 168 -15.20 11.69 9.05
C PRO A 168 -13.97 11.93 8.18
N ARG A 169 -13.75 13.19 7.81
CA ARG A 169 -12.65 13.61 6.92
C ARG A 169 -12.30 15.08 7.11
N ILE A 170 -11.09 15.45 6.73
CA ILE A 170 -10.61 16.84 6.60
C ILE A 170 -9.83 17.01 5.30
N ALA A 171 -9.74 18.25 4.83
CA ALA A 171 -8.85 18.62 3.75
C ALA A 171 -8.27 20.01 4.01
N TRP A 172 -7.04 20.22 3.56
CA TRP A 172 -6.36 21.49 3.61
C TRP A 172 -5.48 21.66 2.38
N ARG A 173 -4.97 22.87 2.19
CA ARG A 173 -4.13 23.25 1.06
C ARG A 173 -3.01 24.14 1.55
N ASP A 174 -1.83 23.95 0.98
CA ASP A 174 -0.72 24.88 1.12
C ASP A 174 -0.21 25.35 -0.26
N LYS A 175 1.03 25.86 -0.30
CA LYS A 175 1.68 26.32 -1.52
C LYS A 175 2.16 25.17 -2.43
N HIS A 176 2.29 23.95 -1.89
CA HIS A 176 2.85 22.78 -2.55
C HIS A 176 1.77 21.80 -3.03
N ALA A 177 0.76 21.54 -2.20
CA ALA A 177 -0.20 20.47 -2.42
C ALA A 177 -1.60 20.75 -1.86
N ASP A 178 -2.54 19.98 -2.39
CA ASP A 178 -3.84 19.69 -1.82
C ASP A 178 -3.76 18.38 -1.01
N TYR A 179 -4.30 18.40 0.21
CA TYR A 179 -4.27 17.27 1.13
C TYR A 179 -5.70 16.85 1.49
N GLY A 180 -5.97 15.56 1.46
CA GLY A 180 -7.21 14.97 1.97
C GLY A 180 -6.89 13.86 2.96
N TYR A 181 -7.54 13.87 4.13
CA TYR A 181 -7.35 12.85 5.15
C TYR A 181 -8.70 12.31 5.63
N SER A 182 -8.85 10.98 5.65
CA SER A 182 -10.04 10.29 6.15
C SER A 182 -9.66 9.03 6.93
N VAL A 183 -10.57 8.55 7.78
CA VAL A 183 -10.36 7.32 8.56
C VAL A 183 -10.32 6.04 7.70
N ILE A 184 -10.82 6.10 6.47
CA ILE A 184 -10.86 4.96 5.54
C ILE A 184 -9.66 5.00 4.58
N ASP A 185 -9.43 6.17 3.99
CA ASP A 185 -8.46 6.32 2.91
C ASP A 185 -7.08 6.72 3.43
N GLY A 186 -6.97 7.23 4.66
CA GLY A 186 -5.71 7.79 5.16
C GLY A 186 -5.40 9.12 4.48
N LEU A 187 -4.11 9.45 4.33
CA LEU A 187 -3.67 10.72 3.75
C LEU A 187 -3.43 10.58 2.25
N VAL A 188 -4.01 11.50 1.49
CA VAL A 188 -3.79 11.70 0.06
C VAL A 188 -3.18 13.07 -0.15
N VAL A 189 -2.15 13.13 -0.98
CA VAL A 189 -1.43 14.35 -1.34
C VAL A 189 -1.46 14.49 -2.86
N THR A 190 -1.94 15.63 -3.36
CA THR A 190 -1.90 15.98 -4.79
C THR A 190 -1.09 17.26 -4.95
N ALA A 191 0.05 17.19 -5.64
CA ALA A 191 0.88 18.37 -5.85
C ALA A 191 0.18 19.37 -6.79
N ARG A 192 0.38 20.67 -6.55
CA ARG A 192 -0.36 21.72 -7.25
C ARG A 192 0.14 22.00 -8.67
N ASP A 193 1.45 21.90 -8.86
CA ASP A 193 2.10 22.31 -10.11
C ASP A 193 2.33 21.15 -11.07
N ASP A 194 2.06 19.92 -10.64
CA ASP A 194 2.45 18.69 -11.34
C ASP A 194 1.29 17.71 -11.46
N SER A 195 1.15 17.11 -12.64
CA SER A 195 0.16 16.08 -12.89
C SER A 195 0.72 15.02 -13.83
N VAL A 196 0.49 13.77 -13.48
CA VAL A 196 0.75 12.62 -14.35
C VAL A 196 -0.59 12.14 -14.85
N ARG A 197 -0.81 12.25 -16.17
CA ARG A 197 -2.10 11.91 -16.79
C ARG A 197 -2.33 10.41 -16.89
N ARG A 198 -1.26 9.64 -17.15
CA ARG A 198 -1.30 8.19 -17.33
C ARG A 198 -0.47 7.53 -16.25
N TRP A 199 -1.12 7.01 -15.23
CA TRP A 199 -0.43 6.35 -14.13
C TRP A 199 0.01 4.94 -14.57
N PRO A 200 1.30 4.58 -14.40
CA PRO A 200 1.75 3.23 -14.72
C PRO A 200 0.99 2.16 -13.93
N PHE A 201 0.39 1.19 -14.63
CA PHE A 201 -0.40 0.11 -14.00
C PHE A 201 -0.03 -1.30 -14.48
N GLY A 202 0.78 -1.43 -15.54
CA GLY A 202 1.18 -2.72 -16.11
C GLY A 202 1.77 -3.69 -15.08
N ALA A 203 1.64 -4.98 -15.37
CA ALA A 203 2.10 -6.09 -14.54
C ALA A 203 2.64 -7.29 -15.37
N GLU A 204 2.73 -7.11 -16.69
CA GLU A 204 3.02 -8.14 -17.69
C GLU A 204 4.43 -8.74 -17.55
N HIS A 205 5.36 -8.04 -16.88
CA HIS A 205 6.68 -8.59 -16.58
C HIS A 205 6.57 -9.81 -15.64
N TYR A 206 5.71 -9.75 -14.63
CA TYR A 206 5.72 -10.70 -13.52
C TYR A 206 4.45 -11.52 -13.37
N ALA A 207 3.30 -11.04 -13.86
CA ALA A 207 2.02 -11.70 -13.66
C ALA A 207 1.30 -12.01 -14.97
N THR A 208 0.57 -13.12 -14.98
CA THR A 208 -0.33 -13.51 -16.06
C THR A 208 -1.76 -12.99 -15.78
N THR A 209 -2.78 -13.66 -16.30
CA THR A 209 -4.18 -13.26 -16.12
C THR A 209 -4.93 -14.27 -15.24
N MET A 210 -5.97 -13.81 -14.55
CA MET A 210 -6.75 -14.68 -13.66
C MET A 210 -7.49 -15.78 -14.44
N GLY A 211 -7.98 -15.46 -15.64
CA GLY A 211 -8.60 -16.41 -16.55
C GLY A 211 -7.67 -17.55 -16.95
N SER A 212 -6.36 -17.29 -17.06
CA SER A 212 -5.36 -18.33 -17.38
C SER A 212 -4.97 -19.23 -16.20
N VAL A 213 -5.33 -18.84 -14.97
CA VAL A 213 -4.83 -19.44 -13.72
C VAL A 213 -5.92 -20.16 -12.94
N VAL A 214 -7.19 -19.77 -13.10
CA VAL A 214 -8.30 -20.26 -12.27
C VAL A 214 -8.39 -21.79 -12.25
N ASP A 215 -8.12 -22.45 -13.37
CA ASP A 215 -8.18 -23.91 -13.45
C ASP A 215 -7.02 -24.58 -12.72
N ASP A 216 -5.84 -23.96 -12.69
CA ASP A 216 -4.71 -24.44 -11.87
C ASP A 216 -4.98 -24.26 -10.37
N LEU A 217 -5.60 -23.14 -9.97
CA LEU A 217 -6.04 -22.94 -8.58
C LEU A 217 -7.06 -24.01 -8.17
N ARG A 218 -8.05 -24.28 -9.03
CA ARG A 218 -9.04 -25.35 -8.79
C ARG A 218 -8.39 -26.73 -8.71
N ALA A 219 -7.38 -27.01 -9.55
CA ALA A 219 -6.61 -28.24 -9.47
C ALA A 219 -5.82 -28.36 -8.15
N GLY A 220 -5.36 -27.24 -7.58
CA GLY A 220 -4.80 -27.15 -6.23
C GLY A 220 -5.82 -27.32 -5.10
N GLY A 221 -7.13 -27.36 -5.42
CA GLY A 221 -8.22 -27.49 -4.45
C GLY A 221 -8.73 -26.15 -3.88
N TYR A 222 -8.41 -25.03 -4.53
CA TYR A 222 -9.03 -23.74 -4.22
C TYR A 222 -10.45 -23.68 -4.77
N ASP A 223 -11.37 -23.18 -3.96
CA ASP A 223 -12.72 -22.83 -4.36
C ASP A 223 -12.71 -21.44 -5.01
N CYS A 224 -12.76 -21.44 -6.35
CA CYS A 224 -12.73 -20.26 -7.20
C CYS A 224 -13.92 -20.26 -8.18
N ALA A 225 -14.84 -19.33 -8.04
CA ALA A 225 -15.90 -18.97 -8.97
C ALA A 225 -15.51 -17.70 -9.77
N TYR A 226 -14.36 -17.75 -10.46
CA TYR A 226 -13.96 -16.71 -11.41
C TYR A 226 -14.54 -16.98 -12.80
N PRO A 227 -15.07 -15.95 -13.49
CA PRO A 227 -15.34 -14.59 -13.03
C PRO A 227 -16.63 -14.47 -12.18
N PRO A 228 -16.78 -13.47 -11.29
CA PRO A 228 -15.90 -12.32 -11.04
C PRO A 228 -15.03 -12.44 -9.77
N GLN A 229 -14.99 -13.60 -9.10
CA GLN A 229 -14.35 -13.76 -7.79
C GLN A 229 -12.85 -13.46 -7.81
N ARG A 230 -12.41 -12.58 -6.91
CA ARG A 230 -10.99 -12.19 -6.74
C ARG A 230 -10.31 -12.85 -5.55
N ASP A 231 -11.08 -13.57 -4.73
CA ASP A 231 -10.61 -14.22 -3.51
C ASP A 231 -11.00 -15.69 -3.54
N CYS A 232 -10.05 -16.60 -3.67
CA CYS A 232 -10.27 -18.03 -3.59
C CYS A 232 -9.84 -18.58 -2.23
N ASN A 233 -10.58 -19.55 -1.70
CA ASN A 233 -10.28 -20.17 -0.41
C ASN A 233 -9.97 -21.65 -0.58
N ARG A 234 -9.08 -22.19 0.26
CA ARG A 234 -8.74 -23.60 0.32
C ARG A 234 -9.01 -24.12 1.74
N SER A 235 -10.18 -24.72 1.93
CA SER A 235 -10.64 -25.20 3.25
C SER A 235 -9.73 -26.28 3.85
N GLN A 236 -9.04 -27.07 3.02
CA GLN A 236 -8.16 -28.17 3.46
C GLN A 236 -6.92 -27.69 4.24
N SER A 237 -6.42 -26.49 3.93
CA SER A 237 -5.19 -25.94 4.54
C SER A 237 -5.41 -24.60 5.25
N ASN A 238 -6.66 -24.11 5.35
CA ASN A 238 -6.97 -22.71 5.66
C ASN A 238 -6.17 -21.73 4.77
N GLY A 239 -5.85 -22.17 3.55
CA GLY A 239 -5.17 -21.37 2.55
C GLY A 239 -6.14 -20.40 1.89
N TYR A 240 -5.61 -19.31 1.37
CA TYR A 240 -6.36 -18.33 0.60
C TYR A 240 -5.50 -17.82 -0.56
N PHE A 241 -6.13 -17.32 -1.60
CA PHE A 241 -5.49 -16.64 -2.73
C PHE A 241 -6.36 -15.44 -3.14
N ARG A 242 -5.83 -14.23 -3.00
CA ARG A 242 -6.52 -12.96 -3.29
C ARG A 242 -5.74 -12.20 -4.34
N VAL A 243 -6.44 -11.55 -5.25
CA VAL A 243 -5.81 -10.77 -6.33
C VAL A 243 -6.41 -9.39 -6.47
N THR A 244 -5.54 -8.41 -6.77
CA THR A 244 -5.99 -7.17 -7.42
C THR A 244 -5.91 -7.39 -8.93
N LEU A 245 -6.99 -7.03 -9.63
CA LEU A 245 -7.10 -7.18 -11.09
C LEU A 245 -7.27 -5.82 -11.77
N ARG A 246 -6.65 -5.66 -12.94
CA ARG A 246 -7.07 -4.70 -13.96
C ARG A 246 -7.66 -5.50 -15.11
N ASP A 247 -8.98 -5.49 -15.23
CA ASP A 247 -9.73 -6.39 -16.10
C ASP A 247 -9.43 -7.86 -15.75
N ASP A 248 -8.72 -8.59 -16.61
CA ASP A 248 -8.24 -9.97 -16.33
C ASP A 248 -6.77 -10.03 -15.87
N GLN A 249 -6.00 -8.96 -16.07
CA GLN A 249 -4.59 -8.92 -15.72
C GLN A 249 -4.42 -8.87 -14.20
N ILE A 250 -3.60 -9.78 -13.66
CA ILE A 250 -3.24 -9.77 -12.25
C ILE A 250 -2.24 -8.64 -12.01
N VAL A 251 -2.57 -7.74 -11.09
CA VAL A 251 -1.70 -6.65 -10.65
C VAL A 251 -0.93 -7.06 -9.40
N SER A 252 -1.60 -7.68 -8.43
CA SER A 252 -0.96 -8.22 -7.24
C SER A 252 -1.68 -9.49 -6.83
N ALA A 253 -0.94 -10.40 -6.20
CA ALA A 253 -1.48 -11.62 -5.63
C ALA A 253 -1.03 -11.74 -4.17
N ARG A 254 -1.96 -12.10 -3.29
CA ARG A 254 -1.72 -12.37 -1.88
C ARG A 254 -2.22 -13.77 -1.54
N PHE A 255 -1.41 -14.60 -0.89
CA PHE A 255 -1.84 -15.93 -0.50
C PHE A 255 -1.17 -16.40 0.79
N GLY A 256 -1.90 -17.22 1.53
CA GLY A 256 -1.45 -17.76 2.81
C GLY A 256 -1.11 -19.24 2.72
N ILE A 257 0.05 -19.63 3.25
CA ILE A 257 0.51 -21.03 3.26
C ILE A 257 1.17 -21.41 4.60
N GLY A 258 0.94 -22.65 5.05
CA GLY A 258 1.64 -23.23 6.19
C GLY A 258 2.98 -23.86 5.81
N SER A 259 3.89 -23.96 6.77
CA SER A 259 5.08 -24.83 6.73
C SER A 259 5.21 -25.57 8.04
N ARG A 260 5.64 -26.84 7.96
CA ARG A 260 5.96 -27.68 9.11
C ARG A 260 7.31 -28.36 8.85
N ILE A 261 8.28 -28.04 9.69
CA ILE A 261 9.59 -28.69 9.73
C ILE A 261 9.59 -29.68 10.89
N GLU A 262 9.89 -30.94 10.58
CA GLU A 262 10.04 -32.02 11.56
C GLU A 262 11.31 -32.82 11.30
N SER A 263 12.09 -33.05 12.34
CA SER A 263 13.42 -33.67 12.22
C SER A 263 14.27 -32.98 11.13
N GLY A 264 14.17 -31.65 11.04
CA GLY A 264 14.86 -30.84 10.03
C GLY A 264 14.35 -30.99 8.58
N ARG A 265 13.19 -31.64 8.36
CA ARG A 265 12.60 -31.82 7.03
C ARG A 265 11.25 -31.14 6.88
N GLN A 266 11.06 -30.47 5.74
CA GLN A 266 9.78 -29.88 5.36
C GLN A 266 8.78 -30.96 4.97
N ARG A 267 7.61 -30.95 5.62
CA ARG A 267 6.55 -31.95 5.39
C ARG A 267 5.60 -31.61 4.26
N HIS A 268 5.33 -30.33 4.06
CA HIS A 268 4.40 -29.84 3.03
C HIS A 268 5.18 -28.92 2.07
N PRO A 269 5.66 -29.41 0.92
CA PRO A 269 6.25 -28.56 -0.13
C PRO A 269 5.18 -27.69 -0.80
N LEU A 270 5.61 -26.63 -1.48
CA LEU A 270 4.69 -25.67 -2.12
C LEU A 270 3.89 -26.31 -3.25
N SER A 271 4.42 -27.36 -3.85
CA SER A 271 3.75 -28.15 -4.89
C SER A 271 2.47 -28.85 -4.40
N GLU A 272 2.25 -28.97 -3.09
CA GLU A 272 0.97 -29.46 -2.55
C GLU A 272 -0.12 -28.39 -2.52
N GLU A 273 0.26 -27.10 -2.51
CA GLU A 273 -0.66 -25.96 -2.63
C GLU A 273 -0.85 -25.58 -4.10
N PHE A 274 0.23 -25.61 -4.89
CA PHE A 274 0.24 -25.25 -6.30
C PHE A 274 0.85 -26.40 -7.13
N PRO A 275 0.05 -27.40 -7.54
CA PRO A 275 0.54 -28.60 -8.24
C PRO A 275 1.28 -28.30 -9.55
N HIS A 276 0.88 -27.24 -10.26
CA HIS A 276 1.51 -26.79 -11.50
C HIS A 276 2.47 -25.60 -11.28
N GLY A 277 2.80 -25.30 -10.02
CA GLY A 277 3.57 -24.14 -9.61
C GLY A 277 2.76 -22.85 -9.60
N LEU A 278 3.43 -21.71 -9.36
CA LEU A 278 2.81 -20.39 -9.29
C LEU A 278 2.48 -19.89 -10.71
N THR A 279 1.46 -20.46 -11.35
CA THR A 279 1.14 -20.20 -12.77
C THR A 279 0.58 -18.81 -13.03
N PHE A 280 0.17 -18.11 -11.97
CA PHE A 280 -0.13 -16.67 -12.01
C PHE A 280 1.08 -15.78 -12.21
N LEU A 281 2.28 -16.36 -12.15
CA LEU A 281 3.53 -15.69 -12.50
C LEU A 281 3.97 -16.07 -13.91
N THR A 282 4.59 -15.10 -14.58
CA THR A 282 5.29 -15.33 -15.84
C THR A 282 6.45 -16.31 -15.64
N GLU A 283 6.86 -16.97 -16.72
CA GLU A 283 7.95 -17.96 -16.68
C GLU A 283 9.27 -17.37 -16.13
N ALA A 284 9.58 -16.12 -16.50
CA ALA A 284 10.79 -15.42 -16.08
C ALA A 284 10.89 -15.21 -14.55
N VAL A 285 9.74 -15.12 -13.88
CA VAL A 285 9.65 -14.79 -12.45
C VAL A 285 9.29 -16.00 -11.59
N ARG A 286 8.55 -16.97 -12.16
CA ARG A 286 8.01 -18.13 -11.43
C ARG A 286 9.06 -18.89 -10.63
N GLY A 287 10.14 -19.33 -11.28
CA GLY A 287 11.20 -20.11 -10.63
C GLY A 287 11.87 -19.38 -9.45
N PRO A 288 12.45 -18.18 -9.67
CA PRO A 288 13.09 -17.40 -8.62
C PRO A 288 12.18 -17.08 -7.43
N VAL A 289 10.91 -16.76 -7.68
CA VAL A 289 9.93 -16.47 -6.61
C VAL A 289 9.58 -17.72 -5.82
N THR A 290 9.34 -18.86 -6.50
CA THR A 290 9.13 -20.15 -5.83
C THR A 290 10.31 -20.51 -4.94
N GLU A 291 11.55 -20.35 -5.43
CA GLU A 291 12.76 -20.64 -4.64
C GLU A 291 12.85 -19.75 -3.38
N ARG A 292 12.56 -18.45 -3.52
CA ARG A 292 12.55 -17.52 -2.37
C ARG A 292 11.51 -17.91 -1.33
N ILE A 293 10.30 -18.29 -1.76
CA ILE A 293 9.24 -18.75 -0.86
C ILE A 293 9.67 -20.02 -0.14
N GLU A 294 10.23 -21.01 -0.84
CA GLU A 294 10.68 -22.24 -0.21
C GLU A 294 11.88 -22.00 0.73
N GLN A 295 12.76 -21.05 0.42
CA GLN A 295 13.81 -20.63 1.35
C GLN A 295 13.21 -20.09 2.66
N ALA A 296 12.23 -19.18 2.58
CA ALA A 296 11.54 -18.63 3.75
C ALA A 296 10.81 -19.72 4.55
N ARG A 297 10.18 -20.69 3.87
CA ARG A 297 9.48 -21.82 4.50
C ARG A 297 10.41 -22.79 5.21
N ARG A 298 11.64 -22.97 4.71
CA ARG A 298 12.67 -23.78 5.36
C ARG A 298 13.33 -23.09 6.54
N SER A 299 13.50 -21.77 6.48
CA SER A 299 14.12 -21.00 7.58
C SER A 299 13.13 -20.55 8.66
N GLY A 300 11.84 -20.47 8.34
CA GLY A 300 10.83 -19.92 9.24
C GLY A 300 10.88 -18.39 9.32
N THR A 301 11.55 -17.72 8.38
CA THR A 301 11.79 -16.27 8.41
C THR A 301 11.06 -15.55 7.29
N GLY A 302 10.63 -14.31 7.55
CA GLY A 302 10.05 -13.45 6.53
C GLY A 302 11.06 -12.92 5.51
N PHE A 303 10.57 -12.20 4.52
CA PHE A 303 11.35 -11.54 3.47
C PHE A 303 10.60 -10.32 2.95
N ALA A 304 11.31 -9.23 2.65
CA ALA A 304 10.79 -8.11 1.87
C ALA A 304 11.86 -7.70 0.87
N GLY A 305 11.57 -7.77 -0.43
CA GLY A 305 12.57 -7.50 -1.44
C GLY A 305 12.08 -7.66 -2.87
N ILE A 306 13.02 -7.47 -3.80
CA ILE A 306 12.79 -7.66 -5.24
C ILE A 306 13.39 -9.00 -5.66
N VAL A 307 12.59 -9.82 -6.34
CA VAL A 307 13.00 -11.13 -6.88
C VAL A 307 12.68 -11.14 -8.36
N ALA A 308 13.70 -11.33 -9.21
CA ALA A 308 13.54 -11.36 -10.67
C ALA A 308 12.75 -10.16 -11.25
N GLY A 309 12.80 -8.98 -10.62
CA GLY A 309 12.07 -7.80 -11.06
C GLY A 309 10.59 -7.76 -10.64
N THR A 310 10.19 -8.52 -9.63
CA THR A 310 8.91 -8.30 -8.93
C THR A 310 9.15 -8.06 -7.44
N VAL A 311 8.27 -7.27 -6.81
CA VAL A 311 8.20 -7.19 -5.35
C VAL A 311 7.69 -8.52 -4.79
N VAL A 312 8.34 -9.02 -3.75
CA VAL A 312 7.93 -10.18 -2.97
C VAL A 312 8.01 -9.83 -1.49
N ILE A 313 6.88 -9.92 -0.81
CA ILE A 313 6.75 -9.78 0.64
C ILE A 313 6.31 -11.11 1.21
N ILE A 314 6.99 -11.56 2.26
CA ILE A 314 6.71 -12.79 2.98
C ILE A 314 6.69 -12.45 4.46
N ASP A 315 5.51 -12.43 5.05
CA ASP A 315 5.33 -12.25 6.49
C ASP A 315 5.21 -13.62 7.15
N ALA A 316 6.26 -14.00 7.87
CA ALA A 316 6.28 -15.24 8.63
C ALA A 316 5.73 -15.02 10.04
N ARG A 317 4.88 -15.96 10.48
CA ARG A 317 4.40 -16.13 11.85
C ARG A 317 4.88 -17.48 12.34
N ARG A 318 5.91 -17.51 13.17
CA ARG A 318 6.54 -18.76 13.60
C ARG A 318 5.92 -19.20 14.93
N GLY A 319 5.29 -20.36 14.94
CA GLY A 319 4.89 -21.03 16.17
C GLY A 319 6.09 -21.65 16.89
N ALA A 320 5.96 -21.84 18.20
CA ALA A 320 7.01 -22.48 19.00
C ALA A 320 7.08 -23.98 18.70
N VAL A 321 8.26 -24.48 18.28
CA VAL A 321 8.63 -25.89 18.38
C VAL A 321 10.13 -25.97 18.73
N GLY A 322 10.52 -26.95 19.55
CA GLY A 322 11.86 -27.06 20.12
C GLY A 322 12.89 -27.67 19.17
N GLY A 323 14.15 -27.28 19.32
CA GLY A 323 15.24 -27.72 18.43
C GLY A 323 15.15 -27.09 17.04
N ASP A 324 15.42 -27.88 16.00
CA ASP A 324 15.36 -27.45 14.59
C ASP A 324 13.95 -27.52 13.98
N ASP A 325 12.96 -27.98 14.76
CA ASP A 325 11.59 -28.13 14.31
C ASP A 325 10.82 -26.82 14.46
N PHE A 326 9.82 -26.60 13.58
CA PHE A 326 8.88 -25.49 13.71
C PHE A 326 7.62 -25.69 12.87
N ALA A 327 6.55 -25.01 13.29
CA ALA A 327 5.41 -24.70 12.44
C ALA A 327 5.41 -23.19 12.18
N ALA A 328 5.18 -22.78 10.94
CA ALA A 328 5.09 -21.37 10.59
C ALA A 328 3.99 -21.16 9.56
N TYR A 329 3.31 -20.02 9.66
CA TYR A 329 2.38 -19.55 8.64
C TYR A 329 3.02 -18.38 7.89
N PHE A 330 2.86 -18.36 6.57
CA PHE A 330 3.41 -17.33 5.70
C PHE A 330 2.28 -16.65 4.96
N ASP A 331 2.19 -15.35 5.11
CA ASP A 331 1.37 -14.48 4.29
C ASP A 331 2.28 -13.88 3.20
N ILE A 332 1.98 -14.16 1.94
CA ILE A 332 2.86 -13.85 0.81
C ILE A 332 2.15 -12.89 -0.11
N GLN A 333 2.76 -11.74 -0.40
CA GLN A 333 2.33 -10.81 -1.44
C GLN A 333 3.36 -10.78 -2.56
N ILE A 334 2.89 -10.88 -3.80
CA ILE A 334 3.69 -10.72 -5.02
C ILE A 334 3.10 -9.58 -5.86
N GLY A 335 4.01 -8.73 -6.35
CA GLY A 335 3.65 -7.47 -6.99
C GLY A 335 3.26 -6.40 -5.97
N ALA A 336 2.96 -5.21 -6.48
CA ALA A 336 2.47 -4.09 -5.70
C ALA A 336 1.03 -3.75 -6.13
N PRO A 337 0.05 -3.66 -5.22
CA PRO A 337 -1.30 -3.24 -5.57
C PRO A 337 -1.30 -1.85 -6.21
N LEU A 338 -2.35 -1.53 -6.98
CA LEU A 338 -2.57 -0.15 -7.43
C LEU A 338 -3.01 0.70 -6.24
N THR A 339 -3.00 2.01 -6.43
CA THR A 339 -3.61 2.96 -5.49
C THR A 339 -5.07 2.59 -5.21
N ALA A 340 -5.47 2.65 -3.94
CA ALA A 340 -6.84 2.42 -3.48
C ALA A 340 -7.44 1.05 -3.87
N THR A 341 -6.59 0.04 -4.11
CA THR A 341 -7.04 -1.36 -4.34
C THR A 341 -6.78 -2.29 -3.15
N LEU A 342 -6.35 -1.74 -2.00
CA LEU A 342 -6.33 -2.51 -0.75
C LEU A 342 -7.78 -2.85 -0.37
N PRO A 343 -8.06 -4.05 0.16
CA PRO A 343 -9.41 -4.40 0.57
C PRO A 343 -9.88 -3.43 1.66
N VAL A 344 -10.97 -2.71 1.35
CA VAL A 344 -11.79 -1.97 2.32
C VAL A 344 -12.52 -2.95 3.21
#